data_AF-A0A957IWV9-F1
#
_entry.id   AF-A0A957IWV9-F1
#
_cell.length_a   1.000
_cell.length_b   1.000
_cell.length_c   1.000
_cell.angle_alpha   90.00
_cell.angle_beta   90.00
_cell.angle_gamma   90.00
#
_symmetry.space_group_name_H-M   'P 1'
#
loop_
_entity.id
_entity.type
_entity.pdbx_description
1 polymer ?
#
loop_
_entity_poly.entity_id
_entity_poly.type
_entity_poly.pdbx_seq_one_letter_code
_entity_poly.pdbx_strand_id
1 'polypeptide(L)'
;GMDYTAIAIGDGVNQPLELLALADDNSAPAAGSFKLRLGHLAPFASGPATADIRLQDGTPVLTNVNFSDVSGYLALPAGEYDLKITTPGGGDTLIDPLPVTFAAGDIVSVFAVGDGTNEPTGAYALPAGASGYFLPIQTGYTLYLPVVFRMP
;
A
#
# COMPACT_ATOMS: atom_id res chain seq x y z
N GLY A 1 -9.88 -0.93 -26.15
CA GLY A 1 -9.27 0.37 -25.79
C GLY A 1 -8.20 0.11 -24.75
N MET A 2 -7.35 1.08 -24.46
CA MET A 2 -6.50 1.04 -23.26
C MET A 2 -7.30 1.63 -22.09
N ASP A 3 -7.26 0.96 -20.95
CA ASP A 3 -7.85 1.46 -19.72
C ASP A 3 -6.81 2.29 -18.97
N TYR A 4 -7.25 3.35 -18.29
CA TYR A 4 -6.39 4.23 -17.53
C TYR A 4 -6.97 4.51 -16.15
N THR A 5 -6.10 4.54 -15.15
CA THR A 5 -6.37 5.05 -13.82
C THR A 5 -5.74 6.43 -13.70
N ALA A 6 -6.55 7.45 -13.37
CA ALA A 6 -6.07 8.81 -13.10
C ALA A 6 -6.17 9.09 -11.59
N ILE A 7 -5.08 9.54 -10.98
CA ILE A 7 -4.96 9.72 -9.53
C ILE A 7 -4.46 11.13 -9.25
N ALA A 8 -5.19 11.88 -8.41
CA ALA A 8 -4.69 13.13 -7.87
C ALA A 8 -3.70 12.82 -6.74
N ILE A 9 -2.50 13.38 -6.80
CA ILE A 9 -1.42 13.11 -5.86
C ILE A 9 -0.85 14.43 -5.32
N GLY A 10 -0.14 14.33 -4.20
CA GLY A 10 0.49 15.46 -3.52
C GLY A 10 -0.44 16.13 -2.51
N ASP A 11 0.14 16.96 -1.66
CA ASP A 11 -0.57 17.72 -0.61
C ASP A 11 -0.45 19.25 -0.80
N GLY A 12 0.33 19.69 -1.80
CA GLY A 12 0.62 21.11 -2.05
C GLY A 12 1.60 21.72 -1.04
N VAL A 13 2.15 20.93 -0.12
CA VAL A 13 3.07 21.39 0.93
C VAL A 13 4.38 20.63 0.86
N ASN A 14 4.35 19.31 1.08
CA ASN A 14 5.51 18.43 0.97
C ASN A 14 5.78 18.05 -0.48
N GLN A 15 4.71 17.83 -1.26
CA GLN A 15 4.77 17.46 -2.67
C GLN A 15 3.75 18.29 -3.47
N PRO A 16 4.09 18.76 -4.68
CA PRO A 16 3.16 19.53 -5.52
C PRO A 16 1.90 18.71 -5.86
N LEU A 17 0.78 19.40 -6.04
CA LEU A 17 -0.45 18.78 -6.54
C LEU A 17 -0.30 18.42 -8.01
N GLU A 18 -0.47 17.15 -8.33
CA GLU A 18 -0.32 16.63 -9.69
C GLU A 18 -1.39 15.60 -10.04
N LEU A 19 -1.59 15.36 -11.34
CA LEU A 19 -2.45 14.29 -11.84
C LEU A 19 -1.57 13.20 -12.46
N LEU A 20 -1.55 12.03 -11.82
CA LEU A 20 -0.84 10.85 -12.30
C LEU A 20 -1.78 9.98 -13.14
N ALA A 21 -1.42 9.75 -14.40
CA ALA A 21 -2.15 8.84 -15.29
C ALA A 21 -1.37 7.53 -15.45
N LEU A 22 -2.01 6.42 -15.11
CA LEU A 22 -1.44 5.08 -15.19
C LEU A 22 -2.19 4.27 -16.26
N ALA A 23 -1.44 3.68 -17.19
CA ALA A 23 -2.02 2.72 -18.12
C ALA A 23 -2.27 1.39 -17.38
N ASP A 24 -3.47 0.84 -17.51
CA ASP A 24 -3.86 -0.40 -16.85
C ASP A 24 -3.65 -1.60 -17.76
N ASP A 25 -3.04 -2.65 -17.20
CA ASP A 25 -2.96 -3.96 -17.83
C ASP A 25 -3.95 -4.91 -17.15
N ASN A 26 -5.20 -4.86 -17.64
CA ASN A 26 -6.29 -5.70 -17.18
C ASN A 26 -6.31 -7.09 -17.84
N SER A 27 -5.23 -7.49 -18.53
CA SER A 27 -5.14 -8.84 -19.08
C SER A 27 -5.04 -9.87 -17.95
N ALA A 28 -5.72 -11.01 -18.14
CA ALA A 28 -5.78 -12.05 -17.13
C ALA A 28 -4.37 -12.56 -16.75
N PRO A 29 -4.06 -12.75 -15.46
CA PRO A 29 -2.82 -13.39 -15.04
C PRO A 29 -2.77 -14.86 -15.48
N ALA A 30 -1.58 -15.45 -15.39
CA ALA A 30 -1.43 -16.90 -15.53
C ALA A 30 -2.26 -17.66 -14.49
N ALA A 31 -2.65 -18.89 -14.80
CA ALA A 31 -3.42 -19.73 -13.88
C ALA A 31 -2.70 -19.90 -12.54
N GLY A 32 -3.39 -19.62 -11.44
CA GLY A 32 -2.83 -19.67 -10.08
C GLY A 32 -2.08 -18.41 -9.65
N SER A 33 -2.00 -17.38 -10.50
CA SER A 33 -1.36 -16.09 -10.18
C SER A 33 -2.37 -14.95 -10.07
N PHE A 34 -1.92 -13.86 -9.47
CA PHE A 34 -2.56 -12.55 -9.49
C PHE A 34 -1.56 -11.48 -9.97
N LYS A 35 -2.06 -10.30 -10.34
CA LYS A 35 -1.26 -9.12 -10.69
C LYS A 35 -1.35 -8.06 -9.60
N LEU A 36 -0.20 -7.59 -9.13
CA LEU A 36 -0.09 -6.54 -8.12
C LEU A 36 0.71 -5.36 -8.68
N ARG A 37 0.13 -4.18 -8.69
CA ARG A 37 0.84 -2.91 -8.92
C ARG A 37 1.00 -2.18 -7.58
N LEU A 38 2.20 -1.72 -7.27
CA LEU A 38 2.50 -1.01 -6.03
C LEU A 38 2.93 0.42 -6.37
N GLY A 39 2.51 1.40 -5.58
CA GLY A 39 2.94 2.78 -5.78
C GLY A 39 3.08 3.56 -4.49
N HIS A 40 3.96 4.55 -4.49
CA HIS A 40 4.15 5.45 -3.37
C HIS A 40 3.56 6.84 -3.66
N LEU A 41 2.38 7.10 -3.10
CA LEU A 41 1.63 8.36 -3.29
C LEU A 41 1.40 9.09 -1.95
N ALA A 42 2.23 8.81 -0.94
CA ALA A 42 2.13 9.39 0.39
C ALA A 42 3.12 10.56 0.50
N PRO A 43 2.65 11.82 0.52
CA PRO A 43 3.52 12.99 0.51
C PRO A 43 4.01 13.33 1.94
N PHE A 44 4.56 12.36 2.68
CA PHE A 44 4.90 12.54 4.10
C PHE A 44 6.18 13.37 4.36
N ALA A 45 6.91 13.76 3.32
CA ALA A 45 8.13 14.54 3.44
C ALA A 45 8.38 15.41 2.20
N SER A 46 8.98 16.58 2.42
CA SER A 46 9.54 17.40 1.34
C SER A 46 10.81 16.74 0.76
N GLY A 47 10.95 16.69 -0.55
CA GLY A 47 12.09 16.03 -1.22
C GLY A 47 11.76 14.61 -1.64
N PRO A 48 12.68 13.63 -1.53
CA PRO A 48 12.51 12.36 -2.25
C PRO A 48 11.45 11.43 -1.65
N ALA A 49 10.87 11.74 -0.46
CA ALA A 49 9.82 10.98 0.23
C ALA A 49 9.89 9.50 -0.14
N THR A 50 10.98 8.86 0.27
CA THR A 50 11.38 7.54 -0.22
C THR A 50 11.01 6.48 0.81
N ALA A 51 10.51 5.34 0.34
CA ALA A 51 10.18 4.20 1.16
C ALA A 51 10.59 2.87 0.50
N ASP A 52 10.66 1.82 1.31
CA ASP A 52 10.78 0.44 0.86
C ASP A 52 9.48 -0.31 1.14
N ILE A 53 9.19 -1.34 0.35
CA ILE A 53 8.11 -2.30 0.59
C ILE A 53 8.76 -3.64 0.90
N ARG A 54 8.36 -4.25 2.01
CA ARG A 54 8.98 -5.47 2.54
C ARG A 54 7.92 -6.45 3.02
N LEU A 55 8.27 -7.73 3.07
CA LEU A 55 7.54 -8.71 3.88
C LEU A 55 7.81 -8.47 5.37
N GLN A 56 6.97 -9.03 6.25
CA GLN A 56 7.17 -8.88 7.70
C GLN A 56 8.52 -9.40 8.20
N ASP A 57 9.06 -10.45 7.57
CA ASP A 57 10.38 -11.00 7.87
C ASP A 57 11.55 -10.08 7.48
N GLY A 58 11.26 -8.93 6.84
CA GLY A 58 12.24 -7.94 6.41
C GLY A 58 12.71 -8.11 4.97
N THR A 59 12.30 -9.17 4.28
CA THR A 59 12.65 -9.42 2.87
C THR A 59 12.14 -8.28 2.00
N PRO A 60 13.03 -7.60 1.24
CA PRO A 60 12.62 -6.51 0.37
C PRO A 60 11.83 -7.02 -0.84
N VAL A 61 10.72 -6.34 -1.14
CA VAL A 61 9.91 -6.53 -2.35
C VAL A 61 10.21 -5.44 -3.37
N LEU A 62 10.17 -4.18 -2.94
CA LEU A 62 10.60 -3.01 -3.71
C LEU A 62 11.43 -2.10 -2.81
N THR A 63 12.50 -1.52 -3.33
CA THR A 63 13.39 -0.64 -2.56
C THR A 63 13.58 0.70 -3.26
N ASN A 64 13.84 1.74 -2.46
CA ASN A 64 14.03 3.12 -2.92
C ASN A 64 12.88 3.63 -3.82
N VAL A 65 11.65 3.31 -3.44
CA VAL A 65 10.45 3.80 -4.12
C VAL A 65 10.23 5.24 -3.68
N ASN A 66 10.36 6.21 -4.57
CA ASN A 66 10.14 7.61 -4.26
C ASN A 66 8.66 7.96 -4.41
N PHE A 67 8.27 9.11 -3.87
CA PHE A 67 6.96 9.67 -4.16
C PHE A 67 6.72 9.76 -5.68
N SER A 68 5.49 9.42 -6.10
CA SER A 68 5.02 9.27 -7.49
C SER A 68 5.53 8.03 -8.24
N ASP A 69 6.48 7.27 -7.69
CA ASP A 69 6.90 6.01 -8.29
C ASP A 69 5.78 4.97 -8.18
N VAL A 70 5.44 4.37 -9.31
CA VAL A 70 4.48 3.27 -9.42
C VAL A 70 5.13 2.15 -10.22
N SER A 71 5.12 0.94 -9.67
CA SER A 71 5.67 -0.24 -10.34
C SER A 71 4.85 -0.62 -11.58
N GLY A 72 5.41 -1.47 -12.42
CA GLY A 72 4.59 -2.29 -13.31
C GLY A 72 3.74 -3.29 -12.51
N TYR A 73 2.86 -4.02 -13.19
CA TYR A 73 2.18 -5.15 -12.57
C TYR A 73 3.15 -6.33 -12.36
N LEU A 74 3.31 -6.73 -11.11
CA LEU A 74 4.04 -7.91 -10.68
C LEU A 74 3.10 -9.12 -10.74
N ALA A 75 3.49 -10.17 -11.44
CA ALA A 75 2.76 -11.44 -11.43
C ALA A 75 3.27 -12.30 -10.26
N LEU A 76 2.38 -12.59 -9.31
CA LEU A 76 2.71 -13.31 -8.07
C LEU A 76 1.78 -14.51 -7.88
N PRO A 77 2.20 -15.60 -7.20
CA PRO A 77 1.30 -16.68 -6.84
C PRO A 77 0.15 -16.18 -5.97
N ALA A 78 -1.08 -16.67 -6.20
CA ALA A 78 -2.20 -16.38 -5.32
C ALA A 78 -1.92 -16.88 -3.89
N GLY A 79 -2.35 -16.13 -2.88
CA GLY A 79 -2.06 -16.41 -1.49
C GLY A 79 -2.22 -15.21 -0.58
N GLU A 80 -1.85 -15.41 0.68
CA GLU A 80 -1.81 -14.33 1.68
C GLU A 80 -0.43 -13.66 1.68
N TYR A 81 -0.46 -12.32 1.72
CA TYR A 81 0.74 -11.49 1.78
C TYR A 81 0.62 -10.55 2.97
N ASP A 82 1.63 -10.61 3.84
CA ASP A 82 1.80 -9.71 4.97
C ASP A 82 2.97 -8.76 4.67
N LEU A 83 2.60 -7.57 4.19
CA LEU A 83 3.51 -6.55 3.69
C LEU A 83 3.57 -5.38 4.66
N LYS A 84 4.72 -4.72 4.69
CA LYS A 84 4.91 -3.45 5.38
C LYS A 84 5.68 -2.46 4.53
N ILE A 85 5.44 -1.19 4.79
CA ILE A 85 6.17 -0.08 4.18
C ILE A 85 7.11 0.48 5.25
N THR A 86 8.39 0.61 4.90
CA THR A 86 9.44 1.03 5.81
C THR A 86 10.23 2.21 5.28
N THR A 87 11.02 2.85 6.15
CA THR A 87 12.10 3.72 5.69
C THR A 87 13.10 2.94 4.80
N PRO A 88 13.85 3.63 3.91
CA PRO A 88 14.87 2.98 3.11
C PRO A 88 15.87 2.20 3.98
N GLY A 89 16.12 0.94 3.63
CA GLY A 89 16.96 0.05 4.42
C GLY A 89 16.22 -0.71 5.54
N GLY A 90 14.94 -0.43 5.77
CA GLY A 90 14.08 -1.22 6.66
C GLY A 90 14.18 -0.91 8.15
N GLY A 91 14.68 0.28 8.53
CA GLY A 91 14.88 0.65 9.93
C GLY A 91 13.58 0.86 10.71
N ASP A 92 12.70 1.70 10.17
CA ASP A 92 11.43 2.05 10.80
C ASP A 92 10.26 1.60 9.93
N THR A 93 9.18 1.12 10.55
CA THR A 93 7.93 0.81 9.84
C THR A 93 7.07 2.06 9.78
N LEU A 94 6.69 2.47 8.56
CA LEU A 94 5.88 3.66 8.27
C LEU A 94 4.40 3.32 8.15
N ILE A 95 4.07 2.19 7.50
CA ILE A 95 2.70 1.70 7.30
C ILE A 95 2.73 0.18 7.43
N ASP A 96 1.82 -0.36 8.24
CA ASP A 96 1.71 -1.79 8.55
C ASP A 96 0.26 -2.26 8.28
N PRO A 97 -0.12 -2.55 7.03
CA PRO A 97 -1.44 -3.12 6.72
C PRO A 97 -1.58 -4.52 7.32
N LEU A 98 -2.81 -4.92 7.68
CA LEU A 98 -3.10 -6.31 8.01
C LEU A 98 -2.85 -7.22 6.79
N PRO A 99 -2.59 -8.53 7.02
CA PRO A 99 -2.43 -9.49 5.94
C PRO A 99 -3.57 -9.43 4.92
N VAL A 100 -3.21 -9.46 3.64
CA VAL A 100 -4.16 -9.41 2.54
C VAL A 100 -4.11 -10.73 1.77
N THR A 101 -5.27 -11.36 1.58
CA THR A 101 -5.40 -12.52 0.70
C THR A 101 -5.72 -12.07 -0.72
N PHE A 102 -4.92 -12.52 -1.68
CA PHE A 102 -5.15 -12.33 -3.11
C PHE A 102 -5.53 -13.65 -3.77
N ALA A 103 -6.65 -13.67 -4.48
CA ALA A 103 -7.14 -14.82 -5.21
C ALA A 103 -6.50 -14.91 -6.60
N ALA A 104 -6.46 -16.13 -7.15
CA ALA A 104 -6.00 -16.32 -8.52
C ALA A 104 -6.94 -15.60 -9.50
N GLY A 105 -6.38 -14.82 -10.42
CA GLY A 105 -7.15 -13.96 -11.32
C GLY A 105 -7.23 -12.50 -10.89
N ASP A 106 -6.90 -12.17 -9.63
CA ASP A 106 -6.97 -10.79 -9.15
C ASP A 106 -5.99 -9.88 -9.91
N ILE A 107 -6.43 -8.65 -10.15
CA ILE A 107 -5.61 -7.55 -10.67
C ILE A 107 -5.86 -6.36 -9.76
N VAL A 108 -4.84 -5.95 -9.01
CA VAL A 108 -4.99 -4.95 -7.96
C VAL A 108 -3.82 -3.97 -7.95
N SER A 109 -4.13 -2.70 -7.76
CA SER A 109 -3.15 -1.66 -7.46
C SER A 109 -3.23 -1.31 -5.99
N VAL A 110 -2.11 -1.21 -5.29
CA VAL A 110 -2.06 -0.76 -3.90
C VAL A 110 -1.11 0.42 -3.80
N PHE A 111 -1.60 1.52 -3.21
CA PHE A 111 -0.88 2.77 -3.10
C PHE A 111 -0.66 3.15 -1.64
N ALA A 112 0.57 3.50 -1.28
CA ALA A 112 0.84 4.20 -0.02
C ALA A 112 0.26 5.62 -0.14
N VAL A 113 -0.54 6.07 0.83
CA VAL A 113 -1.20 7.38 0.82
C VAL A 113 -1.15 8.03 2.21
N GLY A 114 -1.53 9.30 2.30
CA GLY A 114 -1.52 10.09 3.54
C GLY A 114 -0.18 10.79 3.79
N ASP A 115 -0.23 11.93 4.47
CA ASP A 115 0.95 12.75 4.80
C ASP A 115 1.36 12.62 6.29
N GLY A 116 0.59 11.87 7.08
CA GLY A 116 0.79 11.68 8.51
C GLY A 116 0.46 12.91 9.37
N THR A 117 0.03 14.01 8.76
CA THR A 117 -0.29 15.29 9.44
C THR A 117 -1.76 15.66 9.28
N ASN A 118 -2.21 15.81 8.04
CA ASN A 118 -3.61 16.11 7.71
C ASN A 118 -4.40 14.82 7.51
N GLU A 119 -3.77 13.79 6.95
CA GLU A 119 -4.36 12.48 6.72
C GLU A 119 -3.40 11.38 7.23
N PRO A 120 -3.86 10.44 8.07
CA PRO A 120 -3.04 9.32 8.51
C PRO A 120 -2.43 8.56 7.33
N THR A 121 -1.19 8.11 7.48
CA THR A 121 -0.57 7.24 6.47
C THR A 121 -1.30 5.90 6.40
N GLY A 122 -1.45 5.38 5.19
CA GLY A 122 -2.18 4.14 4.97
C GLY A 122 -1.93 3.53 3.60
N ALA A 123 -2.55 2.38 3.35
CA ALA A 123 -2.50 1.71 2.06
C ALA A 123 -3.90 1.68 1.45
N TYR A 124 -4.04 2.22 0.23
CA TYR A 124 -5.29 2.22 -0.52
C TYR A 124 -5.22 1.17 -1.63
N ALA A 125 -6.10 0.17 -1.56
CA ALA A 125 -6.23 -0.88 -2.57
C ALA A 125 -7.29 -0.50 -3.61
N LEU A 126 -6.96 -0.67 -4.87
CA LEU A 126 -7.81 -0.43 -6.03
C LEU A 126 -7.82 -1.67 -6.94
N PRO A 127 -8.79 -2.58 -6.77
CA PRO A 127 -8.97 -3.72 -7.66
C PRO A 127 -9.50 -3.27 -9.04
N ALA A 128 -9.07 -3.95 -10.10
CA ALA A 128 -9.55 -3.68 -11.45
C ALA A 128 -11.07 -3.89 -11.56
N GLY A 129 -11.79 -2.88 -12.05
CA GLY A 129 -13.24 -2.94 -12.25
C GLY A 129 -14.07 -2.86 -10.96
N ALA A 130 -13.47 -2.56 -9.81
CA ALA A 130 -14.16 -2.38 -8.54
C ALA A 130 -13.84 -1.01 -7.91
N SER A 131 -14.62 -0.64 -6.89
CA SER A 131 -14.29 0.53 -6.05
C SER A 131 -13.10 0.21 -5.16
N GLY A 132 -12.18 1.17 -5.02
CA GLY A 132 -11.06 1.04 -4.10
C GLY A 132 -11.46 1.27 -2.64
N TYR A 133 -10.60 0.82 -1.73
CA TYR A 133 -10.81 0.86 -0.28
C TYR A 133 -9.47 0.96 0.45
N PHE A 134 -9.50 1.49 1.68
CA PHE A 134 -8.32 1.47 2.55
C PHE A 134 -8.14 0.08 3.15
N LEU A 135 -6.90 -0.44 3.08
CA LEU A 135 -6.53 -1.62 3.81
C LEU A 135 -6.54 -1.30 5.32
N PRO A 136 -7.10 -2.18 6.16
CA PRO A 136 -7.00 -2.01 7.59
C PRO A 136 -5.52 -2.07 8.00
N ILE A 137 -5.09 -1.13 8.85
CA ILE A 137 -3.73 -1.08 9.38
C ILE A 137 -3.69 -1.70 10.77
N GLN A 138 -2.58 -2.36 11.10
CA GLN A 138 -2.32 -2.90 12.42
C GLN A 138 -2.12 -1.74 13.40
N THR A 139 -3.21 -1.27 14.01
CA THR A 139 -3.13 -0.24 15.04
C THR A 139 -2.56 -0.84 16.32
N GLY A 140 -1.39 -0.36 16.76
CA GLY A 140 -0.71 -0.75 17.99
C GLY A 140 -1.41 -0.32 19.29
N TYR A 141 -2.73 -0.35 19.36
CA TYR A 141 -3.44 -0.09 20.62
C TYR A 141 -3.31 -1.31 21.54
N THR A 142 -2.54 -1.14 22.62
CA THR A 142 -2.61 -2.03 23.78
C THR A 142 -3.99 -1.89 24.41
N LEU A 143 -4.85 -2.90 24.26
CA LEU A 143 -6.13 -2.97 24.98
C LEU A 143 -5.84 -3.26 26.48
N TYR A 144 -5.99 -2.25 27.33
CA TYR A 144 -6.12 -2.49 28.77
C TYR A 144 -7.54 -2.98 29.06
N LEU A 145 -7.78 -4.30 29.00
CA LEU A 145 -9.02 -4.88 29.51
C LEU A 145 -9.05 -4.71 31.04
N PRO A 146 -10.08 -4.06 31.63
CA PRO A 146 -10.23 -4.09 33.07
C PRO A 146 -10.58 -5.51 33.50
N VAL A 147 -9.71 -6.14 34.28
CA VAL A 147 -10.05 -7.39 34.96
C VAL A 147 -10.95 -7.06 36.14
N VAL A 148 -12.25 -7.32 35.99
CA VAL A 148 -13.21 -7.20 37.11
C VAL A 148 -13.29 -8.54 37.82
N PHE A 149 -12.65 -8.65 38.99
CA PHE A 149 -12.91 -9.74 39.92
C PHE A 149 -14.11 -9.38 40.80
N ARG A 150 -15.13 -10.24 40.80
CA ARG A 150 -16.17 -10.23 41.83
C ARG A 150 -15.87 -11.38 42.79
N MET A 151 -15.43 -11.05 43.99
CA MET A 151 -15.32 -12.00 45.10
C MET A 151 -16.67 -12.06 45.84
N PRO A 152 -17.01 -13.21 46.44
CA PRO A 152 -18.31 -13.44 47.09
C PRO A 152 -18.58 -12.50 48.27
#